data_AF-A0A963MW33-F1
#
_entry.id   AF-A0A963MW33-F1
#
_cell.length_a   1.000
_cell.length_b   1.000
_cell.length_c   1.000
_cell.angle_alpha   90.00
_cell.angle_beta   90.00
_cell.angle_gamma   90.00
#
_symmetry.space_group_name_H-M   'P 1'
#
loop_
_entity.id
_entity.type
_entity.pdbx_description
1 polymer ?
#
loop_
_entity_poly.entity_id
_entity_poly.type
_entity_poly.pdbx_seq_one_letter_code
_entity_poly.pdbx_strand_id
1 'polypeptide(L)'
;KDVQTAVQRLTEDGKDEEARKQVHGFHRKLCETRVLDPACGSGNFLYVALEMMKRLEGEVTALLAELGEDQGALGLTGMTVDPHQFLGIELNPWAANVAELVLWIGYLQWHFRTHGKASPSEPVLRDFHNIEHRDAVLVWEDRVPRVDDQGQPVTRWDGVTTMRHPVTGEEVPDPSARVQVYDYVKPKPTAWPEAAFIVGNPP
;
A
#
# COMPACT_ATOMS: atom_id res chain seq x y z
N LYS A 1 14.51 -10.52 -17.14
CA LYS A 1 14.87 -11.92 -17.46
C LYS A 1 14.28 -12.78 -16.36
N ASP A 2 13.63 -13.88 -16.73
CA ASP A 2 13.03 -14.80 -15.77
C ASP A 2 14.13 -15.46 -14.91
N VAL A 3 14.04 -15.28 -13.59
CA VAL A 3 15.03 -15.78 -12.63
C VAL A 3 14.98 -17.31 -12.57
N GLN A 4 13.80 -17.92 -12.68
CA GLN A 4 13.65 -19.37 -12.65
C GLN A 4 14.38 -20.03 -13.83
N THR A 5 14.14 -19.54 -15.04
CA THR A 5 14.86 -20.01 -16.24
C THR A 5 16.39 -19.84 -16.10
N ALA A 6 16.86 -18.75 -15.48
CA ALA A 6 18.29 -18.52 -15.28
C ALA A 6 18.90 -19.47 -14.26
N VAL A 7 18.21 -19.69 -13.14
CA VAL A 7 18.62 -20.61 -12.08
C VAL A 7 18.68 -22.03 -12.61
N GLN A 8 17.62 -22.50 -13.29
CA GLN A 8 17.57 -23.85 -13.84
C GLN A 8 18.75 -24.14 -14.77
N ARG A 9 19.09 -23.22 -15.67
CA ARG A 9 20.25 -23.36 -16.56
C ARG A 9 21.57 -23.41 -15.81
N LEU A 10 21.75 -22.58 -14.79
CA LEU A 10 22.97 -22.56 -13.98
C LEU A 10 23.12 -23.87 -13.19
N THR A 11 22.02 -24.41 -12.65
CA THR A 11 22.02 -25.71 -11.97
C THR A 11 22.32 -26.86 -12.94
N GLU A 12 21.76 -26.85 -14.15
CA GLU A 12 22.09 -27.84 -15.21
C GLU A 12 23.58 -27.80 -15.61
N ASP A 13 24.18 -26.60 -15.60
CA ASP A 13 25.61 -26.38 -15.87
C ASP A 13 26.52 -26.70 -14.65
N GLY A 14 25.96 -27.12 -13.51
CA GLY A 14 26.70 -27.39 -12.26
C GLY A 14 27.22 -26.13 -11.55
N LYS A 15 26.60 -24.98 -11.80
CA LYS A 15 26.97 -23.63 -11.32
C LYS A 15 26.07 -23.17 -10.17
N ASP A 16 26.01 -23.96 -9.11
CA ASP A 16 25.07 -23.74 -8.00
C ASP A 16 25.34 -22.44 -7.23
N GLU A 17 26.61 -22.03 -7.09
CA GLU A 17 26.96 -20.77 -6.44
C GLU A 17 26.48 -19.55 -7.24
N GLU A 18 26.61 -19.58 -8.57
CA GLU A 18 26.04 -18.52 -9.40
C GLU A 18 24.51 -18.54 -9.40
N ALA A 19 23.90 -19.72 -9.34
CA ALA A 19 22.45 -19.88 -9.21
C ALA A 19 21.93 -19.23 -7.91
N ARG A 20 22.53 -19.53 -6.75
CA ARG A 20 22.20 -18.90 -5.47
C ARG A 20 22.36 -17.38 -5.54
N LYS A 21 23.44 -16.89 -6.15
CA LYS A 21 23.67 -15.44 -6.30
C LYS A 21 22.55 -14.75 -7.10
N GLN A 22 21.99 -15.39 -8.12
CA GLN A 22 20.83 -14.85 -8.85
C GLN A 22 19.61 -14.75 -7.95
N VAL A 23 19.33 -15.79 -7.16
CA VAL A 23 18.18 -15.83 -6.26
C VAL A 23 18.33 -14.79 -5.14
N HIS A 24 19.51 -14.66 -4.53
CA HIS A 24 19.82 -13.59 -3.57
C HIS A 24 19.63 -12.19 -4.16
N GLY A 25 20.07 -11.99 -5.41
CA GLY A 25 19.87 -10.73 -6.12
C GLY A 25 18.39 -10.39 -6.33
N PHE A 26 17.57 -11.41 -6.60
CA PHE A 26 16.12 -11.26 -6.68
C PHE A 26 15.48 -11.00 -5.32
N HIS A 27 15.86 -11.76 -4.28
CA HIS A 27 15.38 -11.57 -2.91
C HIS A 27 15.62 -10.16 -2.40
N ARG A 28 16.84 -9.64 -2.60
CA ARG A 28 17.17 -8.25 -2.26
C ARG A 28 16.26 -7.26 -2.98
N LYS A 29 16.08 -7.44 -4.30
CA LYS A 29 15.17 -6.57 -5.08
C LYS A 29 13.73 -6.65 -4.56
N LEU A 30 13.28 -7.83 -4.15
CA LEU A 30 11.95 -8.01 -3.56
C LEU A 30 11.81 -7.24 -2.23
N CYS A 31 12.84 -7.27 -1.37
CA CYS A 31 12.88 -6.54 -0.10
C CYS A 31 13.06 -5.01 -0.27
N GLU A 32 13.54 -4.55 -1.41
CA GLU A 32 13.68 -3.11 -1.74
C GLU A 32 12.46 -2.55 -2.51
N THR A 33 11.57 -3.42 -2.99
CA THR A 33 10.42 -3.01 -3.80
C THR A 33 9.39 -2.27 -2.95
N ARG A 34 8.99 -1.06 -3.34
CA ARG A 34 7.95 -0.28 -2.66
C ARG A 34 6.67 -0.23 -3.49
N VAL A 35 5.53 -0.38 -2.83
CA VAL A 35 4.19 -0.36 -3.43
C VAL A 35 3.40 0.80 -2.84
N LEU A 36 2.80 1.65 -3.67
CA LEU A 36 1.98 2.78 -3.25
C LEU A 36 0.51 2.57 -3.60
N ASP A 37 -0.38 2.88 -2.67
CA ASP A 37 -1.82 3.09 -2.91
C ASP A 37 -2.18 4.53 -2.51
N PRO A 38 -2.42 5.44 -3.47
CA PRO A 38 -2.67 6.86 -3.21
C PRO A 38 -4.10 7.16 -2.73
N ALA A 39 -4.96 6.15 -2.60
CA ALA A 39 -6.30 6.27 -2.04
C ALA A 39 -6.62 5.00 -1.23
N CYS A 40 -5.76 4.72 -0.23
CA CYS A 40 -5.66 3.38 0.32
C CYS A 40 -6.87 2.94 1.14
N GLY A 41 -7.72 3.87 1.59
CA GLY A 41 -8.85 3.56 2.46
C GLY A 41 -8.38 2.81 3.70
N SER A 42 -9.00 1.66 3.97
CA SER A 42 -8.62 0.76 5.06
C SER A 42 -7.44 -0.17 4.74
N GLY A 43 -6.74 0.02 3.61
CA GLY A 43 -5.49 -0.67 3.28
C GLY A 43 -5.63 -2.01 2.57
N ASN A 44 -6.79 -2.35 2.00
CA ASN A 44 -7.02 -3.69 1.42
C ASN A 44 -6.05 -4.04 0.27
N PHE A 45 -5.80 -3.12 -0.67
CA PHE A 45 -4.87 -3.39 -1.77
C PHE A 45 -3.43 -3.54 -1.28
N LEU A 46 -3.03 -2.71 -0.32
CA LEU A 46 -1.72 -2.82 0.32
C LEU A 46 -1.55 -4.15 1.06
N TYR A 47 -2.59 -4.61 1.77
CA TYR A 47 -2.62 -5.92 2.42
C TYR A 47 -2.46 -7.06 1.41
N VAL A 48 -3.23 -7.04 0.32
CA VAL A 48 -3.12 -8.07 -0.72
C VAL A 48 -1.73 -8.07 -1.35
N ALA A 49 -1.16 -6.89 -1.62
CA ALA A 49 0.20 -6.78 -2.13
C ALA A 49 1.23 -7.36 -1.15
N LEU A 50 1.10 -7.07 0.15
CA LEU A 50 1.93 -7.66 1.21
C LEU A 50 1.82 -9.18 1.23
N GLU A 51 0.61 -9.72 1.21
CA GLU A 51 0.39 -11.17 1.20
C GLU A 51 1.02 -11.84 -0.02
N MET A 52 0.86 -11.25 -1.21
CA MET A 52 1.44 -11.76 -2.45
C MET A 52 2.97 -11.70 -2.44
N MET A 53 3.56 -10.58 -1.96
CA MET A 53 5.02 -10.45 -1.83
C MET A 53 5.59 -11.41 -0.79
N LYS A 54 4.90 -11.63 0.33
CA LYS A 54 5.28 -12.62 1.35
C LYS A 54 5.22 -14.05 0.85
N ARG A 55 4.21 -14.38 0.04
CA ARG A 55 4.13 -15.68 -0.62
C ARG A 55 5.31 -15.88 -1.59
N LEU A 56 5.61 -14.88 -2.40
CA LEU A 56 6.74 -14.91 -3.32
C LEU A 56 8.09 -15.04 -2.58
N GLU A 57 8.26 -14.34 -1.46
CA GLU A 57 9.43 -14.50 -0.57
C GLU A 57 9.55 -15.94 -0.05
N GLY A 58 8.44 -16.59 0.29
CA GLY A 58 8.41 -17.99 0.67
C GLY A 58 8.91 -18.92 -0.45
N GLU A 59 8.50 -18.68 -1.69
CA GLU A 59 8.96 -19.43 -2.87
C GLU A 59 10.47 -19.23 -3.13
N VAL A 60 10.97 -17.99 -2.96
CA VAL A 60 12.40 -17.66 -3.05
C VAL A 60 13.21 -18.39 -1.99
N THR A 61 12.71 -18.42 -0.75
CA THR A 61 13.37 -19.10 0.38
C THR A 61 13.41 -20.62 0.17
N ALA A 62 12.32 -21.20 -0.35
CA ALA A 62 12.26 -22.61 -0.70
C ALA A 62 13.28 -22.98 -1.79
N LEU A 63 13.40 -22.14 -2.82
CA LEU A 63 14.38 -22.35 -3.90
C LEU A 63 15.83 -22.30 -3.39
N LEU A 64 16.16 -21.39 -2.46
CA LEU A 64 17.49 -21.34 -1.86
C LEU A 64 17.80 -22.59 -1.03
N ALA A 65 16.80 -23.11 -0.31
CA ALA A 65 16.93 -24.37 0.43
C ALA A 65 17.15 -25.57 -0.51
N GLU A 66 16.46 -25.62 -1.65
CA GLU A 66 16.69 -26.64 -2.70
C GLU A 66 18.10 -26.57 -3.29
N LEU A 67 18.66 -25.36 -3.42
CA LEU A 67 20.05 -25.14 -3.83
C LEU A 67 21.07 -25.44 -2.70
N GLY A 68 20.63 -25.98 -1.56
CA GLY A 68 21.50 -26.44 -0.48
C GLY A 68 21.93 -25.35 0.51
N GLU A 69 21.26 -24.20 0.54
CA GLU A 69 21.48 -23.15 1.53
C GLU A 69 20.69 -23.43 2.82
N ASP A 70 21.34 -23.33 3.98
CA ASP A 70 20.67 -23.55 5.27
C ASP A 70 19.67 -22.42 5.55
N GLN A 71 18.41 -22.78 5.85
CA GLN A 71 17.34 -21.82 6.14
C GLN A 71 17.67 -20.90 7.32
N GLY A 72 18.52 -21.36 8.25
CA GLY A 72 19.02 -20.53 9.35
C GLY A 72 19.82 -19.31 8.88
N ALA A 73 20.57 -19.42 7.78
CA ALA A 73 21.36 -18.31 7.23
C ALA A 73 20.49 -17.20 6.63
N LEU A 74 19.34 -17.57 6.03
CA LEU A 74 18.42 -16.62 5.40
C LEU A 74 17.68 -15.75 6.42
N GLY A 75 17.18 -16.35 7.49
CA GLY A 75 16.54 -15.64 8.59
C GLY A 75 17.49 -14.70 9.36
N LEU A 76 18.79 -14.98 9.34
CA LEU A 76 19.82 -14.17 10.01
C LEU A 76 20.20 -12.87 9.27
N THR A 77 19.88 -12.76 7.98
CA THR A 77 20.25 -11.56 7.20
C THR A 77 19.39 -10.33 7.51
N GLY A 78 18.24 -10.51 8.18
CA GLY A 78 17.29 -9.43 8.47
C GLY A 78 16.64 -8.82 7.21
N MET A 79 16.94 -9.35 6.02
CA MET A 79 16.31 -8.93 4.76
C MET A 79 15.06 -9.75 4.54
N THR A 80 13.93 -9.16 4.90
CA THR A 80 12.61 -9.75 4.66
C THR A 80 11.64 -8.69 4.17
N VAL A 81 10.62 -9.14 3.44
CA VAL A 81 9.49 -8.28 3.12
C VAL A 81 8.81 -7.83 4.40
N ASP A 82 8.51 -6.56 4.58
CA ASP A 82 7.81 -6.08 5.79
C ASP A 82 6.92 -4.86 5.49
N PRO A 83 6.06 -4.44 6.45
CA PRO A 83 5.10 -3.35 6.24
C PRO A 83 5.70 -2.05 5.70
N HIS A 84 6.98 -1.72 5.95
CA HIS A 84 7.59 -0.45 5.51
C HIS A 84 7.58 -0.25 3.99
N GLN A 85 7.50 -1.34 3.23
CA GLN A 85 7.48 -1.32 1.76
C GLN A 85 6.13 -0.88 1.19
N PHE A 86 5.07 -0.87 1.99
CA PHE A 86 3.70 -0.61 1.57
C PHE A 86 3.31 0.80 1.99
N LEU A 87 3.13 1.68 1.03
CA LEU A 87 2.91 3.11 1.21
C LEU A 87 1.45 3.43 0.93
N GLY A 88 0.82 4.23 1.79
CA GLY A 88 -0.57 4.64 1.64
C GLY A 88 -0.73 6.15 1.74
N ILE A 89 -1.65 6.71 0.98
CA ILE A 89 -2.16 8.07 1.21
C ILE A 89 -3.68 7.97 1.38
N GLU A 90 -4.22 8.61 2.41
CA GLU A 90 -5.65 8.56 2.72
C GLU A 90 -6.13 9.87 3.36
N LEU A 91 -7.29 10.36 2.91
CA LEU A 91 -7.87 11.63 3.37
C LEU A 91 -8.64 11.47 4.69
N ASN A 92 -9.20 10.29 4.95
CA ASN A 92 -9.91 9.98 6.18
C ASN A 92 -8.92 9.46 7.25
N PRO A 93 -8.75 10.19 8.37
CA PRO A 93 -7.76 9.82 9.39
C PRO A 93 -8.06 8.48 10.06
N TRP A 94 -9.35 8.10 10.17
CA TRP A 94 -9.72 6.80 10.72
C TRP A 94 -9.34 5.66 9.77
N ALA A 95 -9.59 5.83 8.47
CA ALA A 95 -9.24 4.83 7.47
C ALA A 95 -7.72 4.65 7.38
N ALA A 96 -6.95 5.74 7.42
CA ALA A 96 -5.49 5.70 7.47
C ALA A 96 -4.95 4.87 8.64
N ASN A 97 -5.47 5.09 9.85
CA ASN A 97 -5.09 4.29 11.03
C ASN A 97 -5.46 2.80 10.90
N VAL A 98 -6.63 2.51 10.30
CA VAL A 98 -7.04 1.13 10.04
C VAL A 98 -6.09 0.46 9.03
N ALA A 99 -5.67 1.16 7.98
CA ALA A 99 -4.74 0.64 6.99
C ALA A 99 -3.40 0.23 7.61
N GLU A 100 -2.85 1.04 8.51
CA GLU A 100 -1.62 0.71 9.23
C GLU A 100 -1.77 -0.57 10.07
N LEU A 101 -2.87 -0.68 10.83
CA LEU A 101 -3.15 -1.86 11.65
C LEU A 101 -3.34 -3.13 10.79
N VAL A 102 -4.04 -3.02 9.66
CA VAL A 102 -4.28 -4.14 8.74
C VAL A 102 -2.97 -4.71 8.21
N LEU A 103 -2.01 -3.86 7.82
CA LEU A 103 -0.69 -4.30 7.38
C LEU A 103 0.07 -5.04 8.49
N TRP A 104 0.06 -4.50 9.71
CA TRP A 104 0.69 -5.15 10.85
C TRP A 104 0.07 -6.49 11.21
N ILE A 105 -1.26 -6.58 11.23
CA ILE A 105 -1.96 -7.84 11.48
C ILE A 105 -1.61 -8.87 10.40
N GLY A 106 -1.62 -8.48 9.13
CA GLY A 106 -1.26 -9.36 8.02
C GLY A 106 0.18 -9.87 8.13
N TYR A 107 1.12 -8.97 8.41
CA TYR A 107 2.53 -9.31 8.60
C TYR A 107 2.73 -10.28 9.77
N LEU A 108 2.13 -10.01 10.94
CA LEU A 108 2.25 -10.87 12.12
C LEU A 108 1.60 -12.23 11.91
N GLN A 109 0.44 -12.29 11.25
CA GLN A 109 -0.18 -13.55 10.87
C GLN A 109 0.71 -14.36 9.93
N TRP A 110 1.44 -13.72 9.01
CA TRP A 110 2.43 -14.41 8.20
C TRP A 110 3.62 -14.89 9.03
N HIS A 111 4.18 -14.02 9.87
CA HIS A 111 5.30 -14.35 10.76
C HIS A 111 5.03 -15.60 11.60
N PHE A 112 3.88 -15.67 12.27
CA PHE A 112 3.50 -16.83 13.09
C PHE A 112 3.17 -18.08 12.27
N ARG A 113 2.70 -17.92 11.02
CA ARG A 113 2.53 -19.07 10.10
C ARG A 113 3.87 -19.68 9.70
N THR A 114 4.90 -18.87 9.47
CA THR A 114 6.22 -19.33 9.03
C THR A 114 7.12 -19.78 10.19
N HIS A 115 7.14 -19.02 11.28
CA HIS A 115 8.09 -19.23 12.39
C HIS A 115 7.45 -19.83 13.66
N GLY A 116 6.17 -20.21 13.60
CA GLY A 116 5.46 -20.85 14.71
C GLY A 116 5.35 -19.93 15.92
N LYS A 117 6.01 -20.29 17.03
CA LYS A 117 5.99 -19.50 18.29
C LYS A 117 7.18 -18.56 18.47
N ALA A 118 8.03 -18.42 17.44
CA ALA A 118 9.16 -17.49 17.52
C ALA A 118 8.66 -16.05 17.68
N SER A 119 9.21 -15.33 18.66
CA SER A 119 8.84 -13.94 18.89
C SER A 119 9.21 -13.08 17.67
N PRO A 120 8.32 -12.19 17.22
CA PRO A 120 8.69 -11.16 16.24
C PRO A 120 9.74 -10.21 16.84
N SER A 121 10.41 -9.45 15.98
CA SER A 121 11.37 -8.43 16.40
C SER A 121 10.71 -7.34 17.25
N GLU A 122 11.45 -6.80 18.22
CA GLU A 122 11.01 -5.66 19.03
C GLU A 122 11.45 -4.32 18.39
N PRO A 123 10.59 -3.28 18.38
CA PRO A 123 9.19 -3.29 18.81
C PRO A 123 8.28 -4.04 17.82
N VAL A 124 7.27 -4.76 18.35
CA VAL A 124 6.33 -5.57 17.55
C VAL A 124 5.57 -4.73 16.54
N LEU A 125 5.20 -3.51 16.93
CA LEU A 125 4.60 -2.50 16.07
C LEU A 125 5.58 -1.33 15.99
N ARG A 126 6.17 -1.14 14.82
CA ARG A 126 7.03 0.00 14.53
C ARG A 126 6.23 1.02 13.73
N ASP A 127 6.29 2.28 14.15
CA ASP A 127 5.77 3.36 13.33
C ASP A 127 6.75 3.63 12.19
N PHE A 128 6.37 3.24 10.97
CA PHE A 128 7.17 3.44 9.77
C PHE A 128 6.84 4.76 9.06
N HIS A 129 5.79 5.47 9.50
CA HIS A 129 5.25 6.65 8.83
C HIS A 129 4.99 6.42 7.32
N ASN A 130 4.60 5.19 6.95
CA ASN A 130 4.36 4.75 5.58
C ASN A 130 2.91 4.97 5.12
N ILE A 131 1.97 5.20 6.05
CA ILE A 131 0.59 5.59 5.75
C ILE A 131 0.40 7.06 6.10
N GLU A 132 0.12 7.88 5.10
CA GLU A 132 0.07 9.34 5.23
C GLU A 132 -1.38 9.85 5.18
N HIS A 133 -1.79 10.59 6.22
CA HIS A 133 -3.09 11.24 6.26
C HIS A 133 -3.05 12.60 5.54
N ARG A 134 -3.31 12.61 4.22
CA ARG A 134 -3.36 13.83 3.39
C ARG A 134 -4.11 13.61 2.07
N ASP A 135 -4.35 14.71 1.35
CA ASP A 135 -4.90 14.68 0.00
C ASP A 135 -3.83 14.24 -1.02
N ALA A 136 -4.10 13.15 -1.73
CA ALA A 136 -3.18 12.60 -2.72
C ALA A 136 -3.22 13.33 -4.07
N VAL A 137 -4.20 14.18 -4.32
CA VAL A 137 -4.36 14.89 -5.60
C VAL A 137 -3.77 16.29 -5.52
N LEU A 138 -4.10 17.04 -4.47
CA LEU A 138 -3.83 18.47 -4.39
C LEU A 138 -3.22 18.90 -3.06
N VAL A 139 -2.21 19.77 -3.13
CA VAL A 139 -1.78 20.62 -2.01
C VAL A 139 -2.08 22.08 -2.33
N TRP A 140 -2.45 22.84 -1.31
CA TRP A 140 -2.84 24.25 -1.43
C TRP A 140 -2.35 25.07 -0.23
N GLU A 141 -2.18 26.38 -0.42
CA GLU A 141 -1.81 27.29 0.69
C GLU A 141 -3.01 27.62 1.57
N ASP A 142 -4.17 27.85 0.96
CA ASP A 142 -5.41 28.15 1.67
C ASP A 142 -6.63 27.74 0.83
N ARG A 143 -7.80 27.66 1.47
CA ARG A 143 -9.09 27.45 0.82
C ARG A 143 -10.01 28.63 1.13
N VAL A 144 -10.55 29.26 0.09
CA VAL A 144 -11.49 30.38 0.24
C VAL A 144 -12.88 29.94 -0.23
N PRO A 145 -13.96 30.27 0.51
CA PRO A 145 -15.31 29.98 0.05
C PRO A 145 -15.54 30.62 -1.32
N ARG A 146 -15.93 29.81 -2.30
CA ARG A 146 -16.31 30.32 -3.61
C ARG A 146 -17.62 31.09 -3.47
N VAL A 147 -17.64 32.30 -3.99
CA VAL A 147 -18.82 33.15 -4.06
C VAL A 147 -19.18 33.42 -5.51
N ASP A 148 -20.46 33.68 -5.77
CA ASP A 148 -20.93 34.13 -7.09
C ASP A 148 -20.71 35.65 -7.27
N ASP A 149 -21.14 36.18 -8.42
CA ASP A 149 -21.01 37.60 -8.77
C ASP A 149 -21.72 38.55 -7.79
N GLN A 150 -22.63 38.03 -6.95
CA GLN A 150 -23.36 38.79 -5.93
C GLN A 150 -22.77 38.61 -4.53
N GLY A 151 -21.67 37.88 -4.40
CA GLY A 151 -21.03 37.57 -3.12
C GLY A 151 -21.76 36.49 -2.32
N GLN A 152 -22.72 35.77 -2.91
CA GLN A 152 -23.41 34.67 -2.23
C GLN A 152 -22.59 33.39 -2.33
N PRO A 153 -22.60 32.53 -1.29
CA PRO A 153 -21.79 31.32 -1.31
C PRO A 153 -22.26 30.31 -2.36
N VAL A 154 -21.34 29.86 -3.22
CA VAL A 154 -21.61 28.79 -4.16
C VAL A 154 -21.65 27.46 -3.41
N THR A 155 -22.76 26.75 -3.53
CA THR A 155 -22.95 25.43 -2.89
C THR A 155 -23.18 24.35 -3.92
N ARG A 156 -22.86 23.10 -3.57
CA ARG A 156 -23.19 21.90 -4.33
C ARG A 156 -23.89 20.87 -3.45
N TRP A 157 -24.49 19.84 -4.04
CA TRP A 157 -24.96 18.68 -3.30
C TRP A 157 -23.78 17.99 -2.58
N ASP A 158 -24.01 17.46 -1.39
CA ASP A 158 -22.97 16.85 -0.55
C ASP A 158 -22.38 15.55 -1.12
N GLY A 159 -23.01 14.96 -2.13
CA GLY A 159 -22.56 13.76 -2.81
C GLY A 159 -23.04 12.46 -2.18
N VAL A 160 -23.77 12.52 -1.06
CA VAL A 160 -24.12 11.35 -0.25
C VAL A 160 -25.61 11.32 0.10
N THR A 161 -26.20 12.43 0.55
CA THR A 161 -27.56 12.43 1.09
C THR A 161 -28.59 12.45 -0.02
N THR A 162 -29.36 11.38 -0.13
CA THR A 162 -30.46 11.24 -1.10
C THR A 162 -31.82 11.39 -0.42
N MET A 163 -32.83 11.72 -1.22
CA MET A 163 -34.23 11.70 -0.85
C MET A 163 -35.03 10.90 -1.87
N ARG A 164 -36.17 10.36 -1.43
CA ARG A 164 -37.08 9.63 -2.33
C ARG A 164 -37.93 10.61 -3.13
N HIS A 165 -37.82 10.56 -4.46
CA HIS A 165 -38.56 11.46 -5.33
C HIS A 165 -40.08 11.19 -5.23
N PRO A 166 -40.93 12.21 -4.97
CA PRO A 166 -42.33 12.01 -4.63
C PRO A 166 -43.19 11.44 -5.77
N VAL A 167 -42.72 11.55 -7.02
CA VAL A 167 -43.47 11.08 -8.20
C VAL A 167 -42.93 9.74 -8.71
N THR A 168 -41.61 9.59 -8.81
CA THR A 168 -40.97 8.41 -9.42
C THR A 168 -40.60 7.35 -8.38
N GLY A 169 -40.48 7.73 -7.10
CA GLY A 169 -40.06 6.83 -6.02
C GLY A 169 -38.56 6.47 -6.03
N GLU A 170 -37.78 7.05 -6.95
CA GLU A 170 -36.35 6.84 -7.07
C GLU A 170 -35.56 7.65 -6.03
N GLU A 171 -34.38 7.16 -5.65
CA GLU A 171 -33.42 7.91 -4.83
C GLU A 171 -32.77 8.99 -5.68
N VAL A 172 -32.98 10.26 -5.33
CA VAL A 172 -32.40 11.42 -6.01
C VAL A 172 -31.62 12.27 -5.01
N PRO A 173 -30.60 13.04 -5.45
CA PRO A 173 -29.89 13.98 -4.59
C PRO A 173 -30.83 14.88 -3.77
N ASP A 174 -30.66 14.94 -2.44
CA ASP A 174 -31.45 15.82 -1.59
C ASP A 174 -31.04 17.30 -1.84
N PRO A 175 -31.97 18.16 -2.31
CA PRO A 175 -31.65 19.55 -2.62
C PRO A 175 -31.31 20.39 -1.38
N SER A 176 -31.68 19.93 -0.18
CA SER A 176 -31.35 20.59 1.10
C SER A 176 -29.96 20.22 1.62
N ALA A 177 -29.41 19.08 1.20
CA ALA A 177 -28.08 18.61 1.58
C ALA A 177 -27.00 19.33 0.75
N ARG A 178 -26.70 20.58 1.14
CA ARG A 178 -25.79 21.47 0.42
C ARG A 178 -24.50 21.70 1.20
N VAL A 179 -23.37 21.63 0.49
CA VAL A 179 -22.03 21.93 1.01
C VAL A 179 -21.41 23.12 0.28
N GLN A 180 -20.65 23.92 1.02
CA GLN A 180 -19.90 25.05 0.49
C GLN A 180 -18.83 24.59 -0.51
N VAL A 181 -18.77 25.22 -1.68
CA VAL A 181 -17.67 25.05 -2.64
C VAL A 181 -16.52 25.99 -2.27
N TYR A 182 -15.30 25.52 -2.42
CA TYR A 182 -14.09 26.30 -2.13
C TYR A 182 -13.22 26.45 -3.38
N ASP A 183 -12.54 27.58 -3.48
CA ASP A 183 -11.40 27.81 -4.36
C ASP A 183 -10.10 27.56 -3.60
N TYR A 184 -9.17 26.87 -4.25
CA TYR A 184 -7.87 26.54 -3.67
C TYR A 184 -6.84 27.58 -4.09
N VAL A 185 -6.14 28.17 -3.12
CA VAL A 185 -5.11 29.18 -3.36
C VAL A 185 -3.78 28.50 -3.71
N LYS A 186 -3.23 28.86 -4.87
CA LYS A 186 -1.98 28.31 -5.44
C LYS A 186 -1.93 26.76 -5.39
N PRO A 187 -2.93 26.09 -5.99
CA PRO A 187 -2.99 24.65 -5.95
C PRO A 187 -1.84 24.04 -6.74
N LYS A 188 -1.27 22.96 -6.22
CA LYS A 188 -0.23 22.18 -6.89
C LYS A 188 -0.55 20.68 -6.77
N PRO A 189 -0.15 19.86 -7.75
CA PRO A 189 -0.24 18.41 -7.60
C PRO A 189 0.52 17.94 -6.36
N THR A 190 -0.07 17.03 -5.60
CA THR A 190 0.60 16.41 -4.45
C THR A 190 1.79 15.58 -4.92
N ALA A 191 2.95 15.76 -4.30
CA ALA A 191 4.10 14.89 -4.53
C ALA A 191 3.91 13.55 -3.79
N TRP A 192 3.93 12.46 -4.56
CA TRP A 192 3.86 11.10 -4.05
C TRP A 192 5.24 10.57 -3.66
N PRO A 193 5.33 9.67 -2.67
CA PRO A 193 6.57 8.99 -2.37
C PRO A 193 7.00 8.11 -3.55
N GLU A 194 8.32 7.93 -3.70
CA GLU A 194 8.86 7.05 -4.73
C GLU A 194 8.46 5.60 -4.48
N ALA A 195 7.85 4.97 -5.49
CA ALA A 195 7.40 3.59 -5.45
C ALA A 195 7.68 2.89 -6.78
N ALA A 196 7.91 1.59 -6.72
CA ALA A 196 8.10 0.75 -7.92
C ALA A 196 6.76 0.40 -8.58
N PHE A 197 5.70 0.29 -7.78
CA PHE A 197 4.35 -0.04 -8.23
C PHE A 197 3.32 0.87 -7.58
N ILE A 198 2.26 1.17 -8.34
CA ILE A 198 1.07 1.85 -7.85
C ILE A 198 -0.11 0.89 -8.00
N VAL A 199 -0.85 0.68 -6.93
CA VAL A 199 -2.03 -0.20 -6.87
C VAL A 199 -3.23 0.58 -6.33
N GLY A 200 -4.40 -0.04 -6.37
CA GLY A 200 -5.62 0.54 -5.83
C GLY A 200 -6.40 1.36 -6.84
N ASN A 201 -7.37 2.11 -6.32
CA ASN A 201 -8.21 2.99 -7.12
C ASN A 201 -7.49 4.32 -7.36
N PRO A 202 -7.75 4.99 -8.49
CA PRO A 202 -7.31 6.37 -8.63
C PRO A 202 -7.94 7.24 -7.54
N PRO A 203 -7.19 8.22 -7.00
CA PRO A 203 -7.68 9.15 -5.99
C PRO A 203 -8.69 10.16 -6.55
#